data_AF-A0A8T3LYP2-F1
#
_entry.id   AF-A0A8T3LYP2-F1
#
_cell.length_a   1.000
_cell.length_b   1.000
_cell.length_c   1.000
_cell.angle_alpha   90.00
_cell.angle_beta   90.00
_cell.angle_gamma   90.00
#
_symmetry.space_group_name_H-M   'P 1'
#
loop_
_entity.id
_entity.type
_entity.pdbx_description
1 polymer ?
#
loop_
_entity_poly.entity_id
_entity_poly.type
_entity_poly.pdbx_seq_one_letter_code
_entity_poly.pdbx_strand_id
1 'polypeptide(L)'
;MGPEAILAGLNEEQRAAAQATRGPVVILAGAGTGKTRVISHRAAYAVATGALDPKRALIVTFTEKAAAEMKHRLRQLSLPQIQASTFHAAARRQLAYYWPLIHDRPLPDVLDSKLRIIGPLARQLPGGYRFTAAKDLADEIEWAKV
;
A
#
# COMPACT_ATOMS: atom_id res chain seq x y z
N MET A 1 2.45 22.68 13.96
CA MET A 1 2.56 22.03 15.29
C MET A 1 4.05 21.75 15.53
N GLY A 2 4.59 22.03 16.72
CA GLY A 2 6.01 21.74 16.99
C GLY A 2 6.28 20.23 17.14
N PRO A 3 7.53 19.76 16.93
CA PRO A 3 7.88 18.33 17.00
C PRO A 3 7.48 17.66 18.32
N GLU A 4 7.70 18.33 19.46
CA GLU A 4 7.36 17.79 20.78
C GLU A 4 5.85 17.64 21.01
N ALA A 5 5.05 18.57 20.49
CA ALA A 5 3.59 18.49 20.58
C ALA A 5 3.04 17.29 19.80
N ILE A 6 3.70 16.88 18.70
CA ILE A 6 3.34 15.67 17.95
C ILE A 6 3.60 14.43 18.79
N LEU A 7 4.63 14.40 19.63
CA LEU A 7 4.94 13.23 20.46
C LEU A 7 4.09 13.15 21.73
N ALA A 8 3.29 14.17 22.02
CA ALA A 8 2.43 14.21 23.21
C ALA A 8 1.43 13.03 23.23
N GLY A 9 1.36 12.34 24.37
CA GLY A 9 0.47 11.21 24.59
C GLY A 9 0.90 9.91 23.90
N LEU A 10 2.13 9.82 23.39
CA LEU A 10 2.79 8.56 23.06
C LEU A 10 3.51 8.04 24.31
N ASN A 11 3.51 6.72 24.49
CA ASN A 11 4.40 6.09 25.47
C ASN A 11 5.86 6.08 24.95
N GLU A 12 6.80 5.64 25.79
CA GLU A 12 8.23 5.67 25.45
C GLU A 12 8.57 4.90 24.18
N GLU A 13 8.05 3.68 24.01
CA GLU A 13 8.31 2.85 22.83
C GLU A 13 7.72 3.47 21.55
N GLN A 14 6.50 4.01 21.63
CA GLN A 14 5.83 4.70 20.53
C GLN A 14 6.58 5.98 20.15
N ARG A 15 7.10 6.70 21.13
CA ARG A 15 7.90 7.90 20.95
C ARG A 15 9.22 7.57 20.25
N ALA A 16 9.93 6.55 20.71
CA ALA A 16 11.15 6.07 20.06
C ALA A 16 10.90 5.67 18.60
N ALA A 17 9.81 4.94 18.34
CA ALA A 17 9.42 4.56 16.98
C ALA A 17 9.04 5.77 16.10
N ALA A 18 8.40 6.80 16.67
CA ALA A 18 8.05 8.03 15.97
C ALA A 18 9.27 8.91 15.65
N GLN A 19 10.27 8.91 16.53
CA GLN A 19 11.51 9.68 16.36
C GLN A 19 12.51 9.02 15.41
N ALA A 20 12.39 7.71 15.16
CA ALA A 20 13.19 6.97 14.19
C ALA A 20 12.85 7.37 12.73
N THR A 21 13.28 8.56 12.32
CA THR A 21 12.90 9.20 11.04
C THR A 21 13.82 8.87 9.87
N ARG A 22 15.00 8.30 10.13
CA ARG A 22 15.99 7.95 9.11
C ARG A 22 16.25 6.45 9.08
N GLY A 23 16.57 5.95 7.89
CA GLY A 23 16.90 4.54 7.65
C GLY A 23 15.68 3.59 7.69
N PRO A 24 15.91 2.30 7.39
CA PRO A 24 14.90 1.26 7.51
C PRO A 24 14.50 1.05 8.97
N VAL A 25 13.20 0.93 9.25
CA VAL A 25 12.67 0.69 10.59
C VAL A 25 11.58 -0.36 10.52
N VAL A 26 11.65 -1.35 11.41
CA VAL A 26 10.61 -2.36 11.62
C VAL A 26 9.97 -2.10 12.98
N ILE A 27 8.65 -1.94 13.01
CA ILE A 27 7.88 -1.77 14.25
C ILE A 27 7.11 -3.07 14.51
N LEU A 28 7.59 -3.85 15.48
CA LEU A 28 6.91 -5.04 15.96
C LEU A 28 5.88 -4.63 16.99
N ALA A 29 4.60 -4.91 16.74
CA ALA A 29 3.54 -4.41 17.61
C ALA A 29 2.36 -5.37 17.69
N GLY A 30 1.91 -5.66 18.92
CA GLY A 30 0.76 -6.50 19.25
C GLY A 30 -0.59 -5.86 18.90
N ALA A 31 -1.68 -6.62 18.98
CA ALA A 31 -3.03 -6.08 18.77
C ALA A 31 -3.32 -4.96 19.80
N GLY A 32 -4.02 -3.90 19.38
CA GLY A 32 -4.42 -2.80 20.28
C GLY A 32 -3.31 -1.82 20.71
N THR A 33 -2.04 -2.04 20.36
CA THR A 33 -0.91 -1.20 20.86
C THR A 33 -0.73 0.15 20.16
N GLY A 34 -1.72 0.59 19.36
CA GLY A 34 -1.66 1.89 18.69
C GLY A 34 -0.77 1.97 17.44
N LYS A 35 -0.48 0.84 16.77
CA LYS A 35 0.31 0.77 15.51
C LYS A 35 0.05 1.91 14.52
N THR A 36 -1.22 2.15 14.20
CA THR A 36 -1.63 3.17 13.23
C THR A 36 -1.35 4.59 13.73
N ARG A 37 -1.49 4.82 15.04
CA ARG A 37 -1.11 6.09 15.69
C ARG A 37 0.39 6.31 15.59
N VAL A 38 1.22 5.29 15.86
CA VAL A 38 2.67 5.40 15.72
C VAL A 38 3.08 5.78 14.30
N ILE A 39 2.50 5.12 13.28
CA ILE A 39 2.82 5.40 11.88
C ILE A 39 2.49 6.86 11.50
N SER A 40 1.30 7.35 11.87
CA SER A 40 0.90 8.73 11.53
C SER A 40 1.75 9.76 12.28
N HIS A 41 2.05 9.52 13.56
CA HIS A 41 2.89 10.42 14.35
C HIS A 41 4.35 10.41 13.90
N ARG A 42 4.89 9.26 13.48
CA ARG A 42 6.23 9.15 12.88
C ARG A 42 6.34 10.01 11.63
N ALA A 43 5.36 9.90 10.72
CA ALA A 43 5.32 10.70 9.51
C ALA A 43 5.23 12.20 9.84
N ALA A 44 4.39 12.57 10.81
CA ALA A 44 4.25 13.96 11.22
C ALA A 44 5.51 14.53 11.87
N TYR A 45 6.16 13.76 12.73
CA TYR A 45 7.42 14.16 13.36
C TYR A 45 8.54 14.30 12.32
N ALA A 46 8.62 13.38 11.35
CA ALA A 46 9.59 13.45 10.25
C ALA A 46 9.39 14.72 9.40
N VAL A 47 8.15 15.11 9.12
CA VAL A 47 7.87 16.36 8.39
C VAL A 47 8.22 17.59 9.24
N ALA A 48 7.81 17.61 10.51
CA ALA A 48 8.05 18.74 11.40
C ALA A 48 9.55 18.99 11.68
N THR A 49 10.37 17.95 11.61
CA THR A 49 11.83 18.02 11.75
C THR A 49 12.58 18.25 10.43
N GLY A 50 11.86 18.34 9.30
CA GLY A 50 12.46 18.48 7.97
C GLY A 50 13.13 17.22 7.43
N ALA A 51 12.97 16.08 8.09
CA ALA A 51 13.52 14.80 7.64
C ALA A 51 12.73 14.19 6.46
N LEU A 52 11.48 14.61 6.26
CA LEU A 52 10.59 14.10 5.22
C LEU A 52 9.84 15.22 4.51
N ASP A 53 9.91 15.26 3.18
CA ASP A 53 8.99 16.06 2.35
C ASP A 53 7.64 15.33 2.29
N PRO A 54 6.53 15.93 2.79
CA PRO A 54 5.24 15.26 2.83
C PRO A 54 4.73 14.88 1.44
N LYS A 55 5.10 15.61 0.38
CA LYS A 55 4.70 15.29 -1.01
C LYS A 55 5.43 14.07 -1.57
N ARG A 56 6.53 13.65 -0.94
CA ARG A 56 7.34 12.49 -1.32
C ARG A 56 7.07 11.27 -0.44
N ALA A 57 6.11 11.37 0.48
CA ALA A 57 5.75 10.30 1.39
C ALA A 57 4.55 9.48 0.87
N LEU A 58 4.64 8.16 1.04
CA LEU A 58 3.56 7.21 0.75
C LEU A 58 3.39 6.24 1.92
N ILE A 59 2.16 6.12 2.40
CA ILE A 59 1.73 5.11 3.36
C ILE A 59 0.80 4.12 2.66
N VAL A 60 1.16 2.85 2.68
CA VAL A 60 0.35 1.78 2.07
C VAL A 60 -0.33 0.92 3.13
N THR A 61 -1.58 0.54 2.88
CA THR A 61 -2.36 -0.37 3.73
C THR A 61 -2.99 -1.48 2.90
N PHE A 62 -3.52 -2.51 3.56
CA PHE A 62 -4.17 -3.64 2.86
C PHE A 62 -5.63 -3.38 2.50
N THR A 63 -6.33 -2.52 3.25
CA THR A 63 -7.77 -2.27 3.05
C THR A 63 -8.06 -0.81 2.77
N GLU A 64 -9.12 -0.55 2.01
CA GLU A 64 -9.61 0.80 1.73
C GLU A 64 -10.03 1.53 3.01
N LYS A 65 -10.65 0.81 3.96
CA LYS A 65 -11.00 1.36 5.28
C LYS A 65 -9.76 1.85 6.03
N ALA A 66 -8.70 1.05 6.10
CA ALA A 66 -7.46 1.45 6.78
C ALA A 66 -6.79 2.63 6.07
N ALA A 67 -6.81 2.68 4.74
CA ALA A 67 -6.31 3.81 3.98
C ALA A 67 -7.09 5.10 4.29
N ALA A 68 -8.43 5.02 4.32
CA ALA A 68 -9.30 6.15 4.63
C ALA A 68 -9.09 6.66 6.06
N GLU A 69 -8.99 5.75 7.03
CA GLU A 69 -8.66 6.10 8.43
C GLU A 69 -7.29 6.77 8.53
N MET A 70 -6.28 6.28 7.80
CA MET A 70 -4.95 6.88 7.75
C MET A 70 -5.00 8.29 7.16
N LYS A 71 -5.71 8.50 6.04
CA LYS A 71 -5.94 9.84 5.45
C LYS A 71 -6.60 10.79 6.45
N HIS A 72 -7.59 10.31 7.20
CA HIS A 72 -8.26 11.11 8.23
C HIS A 72 -7.29 11.53 9.34
N ARG A 73 -6.49 10.60 9.88
CA ARG A 73 -5.46 10.91 10.90
C ARG A 73 -4.42 11.91 10.40
N LEU A 74 -3.93 11.74 9.18
CA LEU A 74 -2.97 12.67 8.58
C LEU A 74 -3.56 14.08 8.42
N ARG A 75 -4.84 14.19 8.05
CA ARG A 75 -5.54 15.49 8.01
C ARG A 75 -5.63 16.15 9.38
N GLN A 76 -5.93 15.39 10.44
CA GLN A 76 -5.95 15.90 11.81
C GLN A 76 -4.57 16.41 12.25
N LEU A 77 -3.49 15.83 11.72
CA LEU A 77 -2.11 16.27 11.93
C LEU A 77 -1.66 17.38 10.98
N SER A 78 -2.59 17.97 10.19
CA SER A 78 -2.32 19.00 9.18
C SER A 78 -1.36 18.55 8.07
N LEU A 79 -1.41 17.27 7.69
CA LEU A 79 -0.56 16.66 6.66
C LEU A 79 -1.38 15.99 5.53
N PRO A 80 -2.35 16.69 4.91
CA PRO A 80 -3.14 16.13 3.81
C PRO A 80 -2.30 15.78 2.58
N GLN A 81 -1.06 16.27 2.47
CA GLN A 81 -0.19 16.05 1.32
C GLN A 81 0.45 14.66 1.32
N ILE A 82 0.55 14.00 2.49
CA ILE A 82 1.06 12.63 2.57
C ILE A 82 0.04 11.69 1.95
N GLN A 83 0.49 10.92 0.95
CA GLN A 83 -0.37 9.94 0.31
C GLN A 83 -0.60 8.76 1.24
N ALA A 84 -1.86 8.33 1.36
CA ALA A 84 -2.22 7.06 1.97
C ALA A 84 -3.16 6.30 1.03
N SER A 85 -2.87 5.04 0.73
CA SER A 85 -3.66 4.24 -0.21
C SER A 85 -3.52 2.74 0.07
N THR A 86 -4.33 1.93 -0.59
CA THR A 86 -4.05 0.50 -0.66
C THR A 86 -2.83 0.21 -1.54
N PHE A 87 -2.26 -0.98 -1.42
CA PHE A 87 -1.23 -1.48 -2.36
C PHE A 87 -1.73 -1.42 -3.81
N HIS A 88 -2.94 -1.92 -4.07
CA HIS A 88 -3.54 -1.92 -5.40
C HIS A 88 -3.75 -0.50 -5.94
N ALA A 89 -4.29 0.42 -5.14
CA ALA A 89 -4.48 1.80 -5.57
C ALA A 89 -3.15 2.51 -5.84
N ALA A 90 -2.12 2.26 -5.02
CA ALA A 90 -0.78 2.79 -5.26
C ALA A 90 -0.19 2.25 -6.58
N ALA A 91 -0.25 0.94 -6.80
CA ALA A 91 0.23 0.29 -8.02
C ALA A 91 -0.52 0.78 -9.26
N ARG A 92 -1.86 0.87 -9.19
CA ARG A 92 -2.68 1.39 -10.30
C ARG A 92 -2.33 2.84 -10.63
N ARG A 93 -2.05 3.69 -9.63
CA ARG A 93 -1.60 5.07 -9.86
C ARG A 93 -0.25 5.12 -10.57
N GLN A 94 0.70 4.26 -10.19
CA GLN A 94 2.00 4.14 -10.87
C GLN A 94 1.81 3.69 -12.32
N LEU A 95 1.02 2.63 -12.55
CA LEU A 95 0.70 2.15 -13.89
C LEU A 95 0.04 3.24 -14.73
N ALA A 96 -0.96 3.94 -14.21
CA ALA A 96 -1.63 5.02 -14.92
C ALA A 96 -0.69 6.16 -15.33
N TYR A 97 0.31 6.46 -14.51
CA TYR A 97 1.28 7.49 -14.81
C TYR A 97 2.31 7.04 -15.85
N TYR A 98 2.91 5.85 -15.69
CA TYR A 98 4.02 5.39 -16.53
C TYR A 98 3.60 4.67 -17.80
N TRP A 99 2.41 4.07 -17.84
CA TRP A 99 1.92 3.34 -19.01
C TRP A 99 1.97 4.14 -20.32
N PRO A 100 1.42 5.37 -20.41
CA PRO A 100 1.48 6.14 -21.66
C PRO A 100 2.89 6.62 -22.03
N LEU A 101 3.86 6.55 -21.10
CA LEU A 101 5.25 6.91 -21.37
C LEU A 101 6.03 5.77 -22.05
N ILE A 102 5.53 4.54 -21.94
CA ILE A 102 6.23 3.32 -22.41
C ILE A 102 5.42 2.60 -23.49
N HIS A 103 4.10 2.82 -23.54
CA HIS A 103 3.20 2.13 -24.44
C HIS A 103 2.34 3.09 -25.24
N ASP A 104 2.24 2.83 -26.55
CA ASP A 104 1.35 3.54 -27.48
C ASP A 104 -0.05 2.90 -27.54
N ARG A 105 -0.60 2.55 -26.38
CA ARG A 105 -1.95 1.97 -26.27
C ARG A 105 -2.60 2.36 -24.94
N PRO A 106 -3.94 2.36 -24.86
CA PRO A 106 -4.63 2.63 -23.60
C PRO A 106 -4.22 1.64 -22.50
N LEU A 107 -4.26 2.10 -21.25
CA LEU A 107 -4.02 1.28 -20.08
C LEU A 107 -5.14 0.23 -19.93
N PRO A 108 -4.81 -1.08 -19.85
CA PRO A 108 -5.81 -2.12 -19.68
C PRO A 108 -6.66 -1.95 -18.42
N ASP A 109 -7.89 -2.42 -18.52
CA ASP A 109 -8.80 -2.54 -17.39
C ASP A 109 -8.38 -3.68 -16.46
N VAL A 110 -8.69 -3.50 -15.18
CA VAL A 110 -8.54 -4.58 -14.20
C VAL A 110 -9.68 -5.56 -14.40
N LEU A 111 -9.33 -6.82 -14.61
CA LEU A 111 -10.31 -7.89 -14.77
C LEU A 111 -11.03 -8.15 -13.45
N ASP A 112 -12.36 -8.27 -13.51
CA ASP A 112 -13.20 -8.68 -12.39
C ASP A 112 -13.07 -10.18 -12.09
N SER A 113 -12.69 -10.98 -13.09
CA SER A 113 -12.41 -12.41 -12.93
C SER A 113 -11.42 -12.92 -13.96
N LYS A 114 -10.30 -13.48 -13.46
CA LYS A 114 -9.30 -14.20 -14.27
C LYS A 114 -9.87 -15.40 -15.03
N LEU A 115 -10.95 -16.02 -14.52
CA LEU A 115 -11.58 -17.20 -15.11
C LEU A 115 -12.19 -16.92 -16.49
N ARG A 116 -12.57 -15.67 -16.78
CA ARG A 116 -13.09 -15.27 -18.11
C ARG A 116 -12.06 -15.43 -19.22
N ILE A 117 -10.78 -15.30 -18.89
CA ILE A 117 -9.67 -15.50 -19.83
C ILE A 117 -9.16 -16.93 -19.75
N ILE A 118 -8.96 -17.45 -18.54
CA ILE A 118 -8.35 -18.75 -18.33
C ILE A 118 -9.25 -19.89 -18.85
N GLY A 119 -10.57 -19.83 -18.64
CA GLY A 119 -11.49 -20.90 -19.07
C GLY A 119 -11.49 -21.17 -20.58
N PRO A 120 -11.62 -20.14 -21.44
CA PRO A 120 -11.45 -20.32 -22.89
C PRO A 120 -10.06 -20.83 -23.29
N LEU A 121 -8.99 -20.29 -22.70
CA LEU A 121 -7.62 -20.71 -23.02
C LEU A 121 -7.35 -22.17 -22.63
N ALA A 122 -7.80 -22.60 -21.45
CA ALA A 122 -7.63 -23.96 -20.96
C ALA A 122 -8.23 -25.01 -21.91
N ARG A 123 -9.37 -24.70 -22.53
CA ARG A 123 -10.03 -25.58 -23.52
C ARG A 123 -9.25 -25.72 -24.83
N GLN A 124 -8.35 -24.80 -25.13
CA GLN A 124 -7.51 -24.80 -26.33
C GLN A 124 -6.14 -25.46 -26.10
N LEU A 125 -5.78 -25.75 -24.85
CA LEU A 125 -4.48 -26.36 -24.52
C LEU A 125 -4.43 -27.85 -24.95
N PRO A 126 -3.23 -28.34 -25.33
CA PRO A 126 -3.04 -29.75 -25.68
C PRO A 126 -3.36 -30.70 -24.51
N GLY A 127 -3.57 -31.98 -24.83
CA GLY A 127 -4.01 -33.01 -23.88
C GLY A 127 -3.16 -33.08 -22.61
N GLY A 128 -3.83 -33.03 -21.45
CA GLY A 128 -3.23 -32.90 -20.11
C GLY A 128 -3.91 -31.80 -19.30
N TYR A 129 -4.10 -30.62 -19.91
CA TYR A 129 -4.73 -29.46 -19.26
C TYR A 129 -6.22 -29.31 -19.58
N ARG A 130 -6.71 -30.04 -20.58
CA ARG A 130 -8.12 -29.98 -21.04
C ARG A 130 -9.13 -30.31 -19.94
N PHE A 131 -8.73 -31.11 -18.95
CA PHE A 131 -9.58 -31.51 -17.82
C PHE A 131 -9.22 -30.79 -16.51
N THR A 132 -8.18 -29.94 -16.51
CA THR A 132 -7.80 -29.16 -15.34
C THR A 132 -8.83 -28.05 -15.13
N ALA A 133 -9.27 -27.87 -13.88
CA ALA A 133 -10.20 -26.78 -13.60
C ALA A 133 -9.52 -25.43 -13.85
N ALA A 134 -10.26 -24.49 -14.46
CA ALA A 134 -9.73 -23.14 -14.69
C ALA A 134 -9.28 -22.46 -13.40
N LYS A 135 -9.89 -22.83 -12.25
CA LYS A 135 -9.46 -22.37 -10.94
C LYS A 135 -8.05 -22.85 -10.58
N ASP A 136 -7.74 -24.13 -10.78
CA ASP A 136 -6.43 -24.69 -10.44
C ASP A 136 -5.32 -24.04 -11.26
N LEU A 137 -5.55 -23.87 -12.57
CA LEU A 137 -4.64 -23.11 -13.44
C LEU A 137 -4.45 -21.68 -12.96
N ALA A 138 -5.52 -21.06 -12.47
CA ALA A 138 -5.48 -19.69 -12.00
C ALA A 138 -4.75 -19.54 -10.66
N ASP A 139 -4.78 -20.58 -9.82
CA ASP A 139 -4.06 -20.63 -8.55
C ASP A 139 -2.56 -20.81 -8.83
N GLU A 140 -2.18 -21.68 -9.79
CA GLU A 140 -0.78 -21.83 -10.24
C GLU A 140 -0.19 -20.52 -10.79
N ILE A 141 -0.96 -19.76 -11.59
CA ILE A 141 -0.52 -18.45 -12.10
C ILE A 141 -0.25 -17.45 -10.97
N GLU A 142 -1.02 -17.48 -9.88
CA GLU A 142 -0.81 -16.59 -8.73
C GLU A 142 0.41 -16.97 -7.89
N TRP A 143 0.77 -18.25 -7.86
CA TRP A 143 1.96 -18.75 -7.18
C TRP A 143 3.24 -18.64 -8.02
N ALA A 144 3.12 -18.43 -9.33
CA ALA A 144 4.24 -18.29 -10.23
C ALA A 144 5.13 -17.12 -9.78
N LYS A 145 6.35 -17.44 -9.33
CA LYS A 145 7.40 -16.46 -9.09
C LYS A 145 8.01 -16.11 -10.45
N VAL A 146 7.75 -14.90 -10.92
CA VAL A 146 8.37 -14.34 -12.14
C VAL A 146 9.70 -13.70 -11.80
#